data_AF-A0A6N6Z3D2-F1
#
_entry.id   AF-A0A6N6Z3D2-F1
#
_cell.length_a   1.000
_cell.length_b   1.000
_cell.length_c   1.000
_cell.angle_alpha   90.00
_cell.angle_beta   90.00
_cell.angle_gamma   90.00
#
_symmetry.space_group_name_H-M   'P 1'
#
loop_
_entity.id
_entity.type
_entity.pdbx_description
1 polymer ?
#
loop_
_entity_poly.entity_id
_entity_poly.type
_entity_poly.pdbx_seq_one_letter_code
_entity_poly.pdbx_strand_id
1 'polypeptide(L)'
;MIQYGPFPKAVGQPQRKVIMKLALYPGTFDPVTNGHLDILHRACKLFDHVTVAVADNQRKGPLFSMEERVELVRGNIRGLNASVEPFKGLVVDFASKKGAIALIRGLRAVSDFEFEFQMTQMNRDLDPEVETIFLMPGSLYYFTSSTLVKQVSAFDPERVEKFIPLNVAAALKKKYNHR
;
A
#
# COMPACT_ATOMS: atom_id res chain seq x y z
N MET A 1 8.65 6.50 34.06
CA MET A 1 7.52 7.24 33.45
C MET A 1 8.09 8.50 32.83
N ILE A 2 8.06 8.64 31.50
CA ILE A 2 8.52 9.86 30.82
C ILE A 2 7.33 10.82 30.78
N GLN A 3 7.43 11.95 31.49
CA GLN A 3 6.44 13.02 31.48
C GLN A 3 6.69 13.92 30.27
N TYR A 4 5.77 13.95 29.31
CA TYR A 4 5.79 14.96 28.26
C TYR A 4 5.30 16.29 28.84
N GLY A 5 6.13 17.34 28.72
CA GLY A 5 5.74 18.71 29.06
C GLY A 5 4.64 19.25 28.12
N PRO A 6 3.94 20.34 28.50
CA PRO A 6 2.83 20.85 27.70
C PRO A 6 3.30 21.37 26.33
N PHE A 7 2.57 21.03 25.27
CA PHE A 7 2.78 21.58 23.94
C PHE A 7 2.63 23.12 23.96
N PRO A 8 3.53 23.87 23.30
CA PRO A 8 3.40 25.33 23.22
C PRO A 8 2.11 25.72 22.50
N LYS A 9 1.40 26.72 23.04
CA LYS A 9 0.17 27.26 22.44
C LYS A 9 0.51 28.01 21.15
N ALA A 10 -0.18 27.69 20.07
CA ALA A 10 -0.02 28.32 18.77
C ALA A 10 -0.38 29.83 18.81
N VAL A 11 0.58 30.66 18.40
CA VAL A 11 0.42 32.09 18.11
C VAL A 11 -0.17 32.22 16.70
N GLY A 12 -1.26 32.99 16.58
CA GLY A 12 -1.83 33.53 15.32
C GLY A 12 -2.13 32.51 14.22
N GLN A 13 -3.40 32.24 13.93
CA GLN A 13 -3.76 31.40 12.78
C GLN A 13 -3.54 32.17 11.47
N PRO A 14 -2.54 31.82 10.63
CA PRO A 14 -2.57 32.25 9.24
C PRO A 14 -3.77 31.60 8.55
N GLN A 15 -4.33 32.25 7.52
CA GLN A 15 -5.38 31.67 6.68
C GLN A 15 -4.98 30.23 6.31
N ARG A 16 -5.77 29.25 6.75
CA ARG A 16 -5.51 27.83 6.45
C ARG A 16 -5.58 27.65 4.95
N LYS A 17 -4.43 27.65 4.28
CA LYS A 17 -4.29 27.03 2.96
C LYS A 17 -4.82 25.60 3.13
N VAL A 18 -5.87 25.25 2.39
CA VAL A 18 -6.37 23.87 2.38
C VAL A 18 -5.29 23.05 1.69
N ILE A 19 -4.41 22.46 2.48
CA ILE A 19 -3.35 21.57 1.98
C ILE A 19 -4.04 20.23 1.71
N MET A 20 -4.15 19.90 0.43
CA MET A 20 -4.64 18.59 -0.01
C MET A 20 -3.74 17.51 0.58
N LYS A 21 -4.32 16.62 1.37
CA LYS A 21 -3.62 15.51 2.01
C LYS A 21 -3.49 14.37 1.01
N LEU A 22 -2.34 14.31 0.34
CA LEU A 22 -1.97 13.22 -0.54
C LEU A 22 -1.17 12.16 0.22
N ALA A 23 -1.55 10.90 0.09
CA ALA A 23 -0.75 9.77 0.58
C ALA A 23 -0.31 8.86 -0.57
N LEU A 24 0.84 8.21 -0.40
CA LEU A 24 1.23 7.07 -1.22
C LEU A 24 0.92 5.77 -0.48
N TYR A 25 0.35 4.79 -1.17
CA TYR A 25 0.25 3.41 -0.71
C TYR A 25 1.22 2.53 -1.52
N PRO A 26 2.50 2.45 -1.11
CA PRO A 26 3.51 1.71 -1.85
C PRO A 26 3.43 0.20 -1.60
N GLY A 27 3.66 -0.58 -2.65
CA GLY A 27 3.71 -2.03 -2.58
C GLY A 27 4.12 -2.67 -3.89
N THR A 28 4.49 -3.95 -3.85
CA THR A 28 4.70 -4.73 -5.07
C THR A 28 3.38 -5.12 -5.71
N PHE A 29 2.33 -5.41 -4.93
CA PHE A 29 0.99 -5.79 -5.42
C PHE A 29 1.02 -6.92 -6.46
N ASP A 30 1.67 -8.03 -6.11
CA ASP A 30 1.92 -9.16 -7.02
C ASP A 30 1.25 -10.48 -6.56
N PRO A 31 -0.07 -10.63 -6.74
CA PRO A 31 -1.02 -9.60 -7.17
C PRO A 31 -1.58 -8.79 -5.99
N VAL A 32 -2.37 -7.76 -6.30
CA VAL A 32 -3.26 -7.10 -5.31
C VAL A 32 -4.26 -8.12 -4.74
N THR A 33 -4.65 -7.95 -3.47
CA THR A 33 -5.56 -8.85 -2.75
C THR A 33 -6.63 -8.05 -2.01
N ASN A 34 -7.67 -8.71 -1.49
CA ASN A 34 -8.72 -8.04 -0.72
C ASN A 34 -8.18 -7.36 0.55
N GLY A 35 -7.11 -7.88 1.14
CA GLY A 35 -6.40 -7.21 2.25
C GLY A 35 -5.74 -5.89 1.85
N HIS A 36 -5.18 -5.80 0.64
CA HIS A 36 -4.65 -4.53 0.12
C HIS A 36 -5.78 -3.51 -0.12
N LEU A 37 -6.90 -3.97 -0.68
CA LEU A 37 -8.05 -3.10 -0.94
C LEU A 37 -8.71 -2.61 0.35
N ASP A 38 -8.74 -3.43 1.40
CA ASP A 38 -9.20 -3.00 2.73
C ASP A 38 -8.37 -1.85 3.29
N ILE A 39 -7.03 -1.97 3.22
CA ILE A 39 -6.11 -0.90 3.63
C ILE A 39 -6.34 0.36 2.78
N LEU A 40 -6.44 0.21 1.46
CA LEU A 40 -6.70 1.33 0.56
C LEU A 40 -8.01 2.04 0.88
N HIS A 41 -9.12 1.31 1.05
CA HIS A 41 -10.41 1.87 1.42
C HIS A 41 -10.36 2.65 2.73
N ARG A 42 -9.56 2.20 3.70
CA ARG A 42 -9.38 2.90 4.96
C ARG A 42 -8.50 4.13 4.82
N ALA A 43 -7.44 4.06 4.03
CA ALA A 43 -6.61 5.23 3.72
C ALA A 43 -7.41 6.31 2.98
N CYS A 44 -8.28 5.93 2.04
CA CYS A 44 -9.19 6.82 1.33
C CYS A 44 -10.12 7.64 2.24
N LYS A 45 -10.39 7.18 3.47
CA LYS A 45 -11.18 7.92 4.48
C LYS A 45 -10.36 8.95 5.26
N LEU A 46 -9.03 8.85 5.23
CA LEU A 46 -8.10 9.66 6.01
C LEU A 46 -7.43 10.76 5.18
N PHE A 47 -7.36 10.55 3.87
CA PHE A 47 -6.65 11.40 2.91
C PHE A 47 -7.60 11.90 1.82
N ASP A 48 -7.30 13.08 1.27
CA ASP A 48 -8.07 13.63 0.17
C ASP A 48 -7.84 12.81 -1.11
N HIS A 49 -6.62 12.30 -1.30
CA HIS A 49 -6.27 11.40 -2.40
C HIS A 49 -5.21 10.36 -1.97
N VAL A 50 -5.32 9.14 -2.49
CA VAL A 50 -4.33 8.08 -2.27
C VAL A 50 -3.78 7.56 -3.60
N THR A 51 -2.47 7.67 -3.82
CA THR A 51 -1.82 7.06 -4.98
C THR A 51 -1.26 5.68 -4.60
N VAL A 52 -1.80 4.62 -5.17
CA VAL A 52 -1.22 3.27 -5.08
C VAL A 52 0.05 3.23 -5.92
N ALA A 53 1.20 3.16 -5.25
CA ALA A 53 2.52 3.23 -5.89
C ALA A 53 3.06 1.80 -6.11
N VAL A 54 2.99 1.33 -7.36
CA VAL A 54 3.39 -0.03 -7.73
C VAL A 54 4.90 -0.07 -7.97
N ALA A 55 5.64 -0.75 -7.10
CA ALA A 55 7.09 -0.76 -7.12
C ALA A 55 7.68 -1.67 -8.21
N ASP A 56 8.77 -1.22 -8.84
CA ASP A 56 9.63 -2.02 -9.72
C ASP A 56 10.53 -2.97 -8.91
N ASN A 57 9.98 -4.09 -8.42
CA ASN A 57 10.73 -5.01 -7.58
C ASN A 57 11.33 -6.19 -8.35
N GLN A 58 12.19 -5.89 -9.34
CA GLN A 58 12.78 -6.93 -10.20
C GLN A 58 13.57 -7.99 -9.43
N ARG A 59 14.20 -7.62 -8.31
CA ARG A 59 14.98 -8.54 -7.47
C ARG A 59 14.14 -9.68 -6.89
N LYS A 60 12.83 -9.50 -6.73
CA LYS A 60 11.92 -10.52 -6.18
C LYS A 60 11.24 -11.38 -7.25
N GLY A 61 11.51 -11.16 -8.53
CA GLY A 61 10.93 -11.94 -9.63
C GLY A 61 9.40 -11.99 -9.57
N PRO A 62 8.70 -10.85 -9.70
CA PRO A 62 7.25 -10.83 -9.59
C PRO A 62 6.62 -11.73 -10.68
N LEU A 63 5.51 -12.36 -10.32
CA LEU A 63 4.75 -13.22 -11.24
C LEU A 63 4.17 -12.40 -12.38
N PHE A 64 3.60 -11.24 -12.04
CA PHE A 64 3.03 -10.30 -13.00
C PHE A 64 4.02 -9.19 -13.35
N SER A 65 4.02 -8.76 -14.61
CA SER A 65 4.77 -7.58 -15.07
C SER A 65 4.31 -6.33 -14.31
N MET A 66 5.08 -5.23 -14.39
CA MET A 66 4.67 -3.96 -13.79
C MET A 66 3.30 -3.52 -14.34
N GLU A 67 3.14 -3.58 -15.66
CA GLU A 67 1.95 -3.16 -16.38
C GLU A 67 0.76 -4.02 -15.98
N GLU A 68 0.94 -5.35 -15.89
CA GLU A 68 -0.10 -6.28 -15.41
C GLU A 68 -0.53 -5.92 -13.98
N ARG A 69 0.41 -5.65 -13.07
CA ARG A 69 0.09 -5.29 -11.67
C ARG A 69 -0.65 -3.96 -11.55
N VAL A 70 -0.21 -2.95 -12.32
CA VAL A 70 -0.89 -1.65 -12.38
C VAL A 70 -2.32 -1.81 -12.89
N GLU A 71 -2.55 -2.61 -13.93
CA GLU A 71 -3.89 -2.83 -14.48
C GLU A 71 -4.78 -3.63 -13.51
N LEU A 72 -4.22 -4.64 -12.84
CA LEU A 72 -4.93 -5.40 -11.81
C LEU A 72 -5.41 -4.48 -10.67
N VAL A 73 -4.57 -3.55 -10.22
CA VAL A 73 -4.97 -2.53 -9.24
C VAL A 73 -6.00 -1.58 -9.83
N ARG A 74 -5.77 -1.04 -11.04
CA ARG A 74 -6.65 -0.08 -11.71
C ARG A 74 -8.09 -0.59 -11.83
N GLY A 75 -8.27 -1.88 -12.13
CA GLY A 75 -9.58 -2.52 -12.22
C GLY A 75 -10.39 -2.51 -10.92
N ASN A 76 -9.74 -2.32 -9.76
CA ASN A 76 -10.34 -2.44 -8.43
C ASN A 76 -10.52 -1.11 -7.68
N ILE A 77 -10.07 0.02 -8.24
CA ILE A 77 -10.08 1.32 -7.55
C ILE A 77 -11.06 2.35 -8.15
N ARG A 78 -11.90 1.93 -9.08
CA ARG A 78 -12.89 2.82 -9.72
C ARG A 78 -13.86 3.37 -8.67
N GLY A 79 -14.07 4.68 -8.67
CA GLY A 79 -14.96 5.37 -7.74
C GLY A 79 -14.35 5.70 -6.37
N LEU A 80 -13.09 5.31 -6.12
CA LEU A 80 -12.33 5.77 -4.96
C LEU A 80 -11.62 7.09 -5.27
N ASN A 81 -11.32 7.87 -4.23
CA ASN A 81 -10.35 8.97 -4.30
C ASN A 81 -8.91 8.42 -4.34
N ALA A 82 -8.66 7.55 -5.32
CA ALA A 82 -7.39 6.88 -5.49
C ALA A 82 -6.96 6.80 -6.95
N SER A 83 -5.65 6.83 -7.17
CA SER A 83 -5.01 6.55 -8.46
C SER A 83 -3.99 5.43 -8.32
N VAL A 84 -3.48 4.91 -9.43
CA VAL A 84 -2.39 3.93 -9.44
C VAL A 84 -1.30 4.38 -10.39
N GLU A 85 -0.05 4.33 -9.92
CA GLU A 85 1.12 4.68 -10.72
C GLU A 85 2.26 3.70 -10.46
N PRO A 86 2.98 3.27 -11.51
CA PRO A 86 4.24 2.57 -11.31
C PRO A 86 5.31 3.56 -10.83
N PHE A 87 6.26 3.07 -10.04
CA PHE A 87 7.45 3.85 -9.69
C PHE A 87 8.70 2.98 -9.62
N LYS A 88 9.85 3.64 -9.79
CA LYS A 88 11.18 3.07 -9.65
C LYS A 88 12.04 4.02 -8.83
N GLY A 89 12.92 3.47 -8.00
CA GLY A 89 13.77 4.23 -7.09
C GLY A 89 13.27 4.19 -5.64
N LEU A 90 13.69 5.16 -4.83
CA LEU A 90 13.30 5.26 -3.44
C LEU A 90 11.85 5.76 -3.33
N VAL A 91 11.09 5.12 -2.44
CA VAL A 91 9.68 5.47 -2.23
C VAL A 91 9.51 6.86 -1.63
N VAL A 92 10.45 7.27 -0.78
CA VAL A 92 10.44 8.58 -0.15
C VAL A 92 10.63 9.69 -1.18
N ASP A 93 11.62 9.59 -2.07
CA ASP A 93 11.81 10.53 -3.18
C ASP A 93 10.57 10.63 -4.08
N PHE A 94 9.91 9.49 -4.33
CA PHE A 94 8.67 9.46 -5.10
C PHE A 94 7.51 10.16 -4.35
N ALA A 95 7.43 10.01 -3.03
CA ALA A 95 6.48 10.74 -2.19
C ALA A 95 6.72 12.24 -2.26
N SER A 96 7.95 12.69 -2.04
CA SER A 96 8.32 14.11 -2.08
C SER A 96 8.05 14.73 -3.45
N LYS A 97 8.41 14.03 -4.54
CA LYS A 97 8.11 14.46 -5.92
C LYS A 97 6.60 14.63 -6.17
N LYS A 98 5.77 13.80 -5.53
CA LYS A 98 4.31 13.88 -5.66
C LYS A 98 3.68 14.90 -4.71
N GLY A 99 4.42 15.42 -3.74
CA GLY A 99 3.88 16.22 -2.64
C GLY A 99 3.02 15.39 -1.69
N ALA A 100 3.31 14.08 -1.57
CA ALA A 100 2.65 13.22 -0.62
C ALA A 100 3.21 13.46 0.78
N ILE A 101 2.31 13.58 1.76
CA ILE A 101 2.67 13.83 3.16
C ILE A 101 2.78 12.54 3.98
N ALA A 102 2.37 11.41 3.41
CA ALA A 102 2.34 10.14 4.11
C ALA A 102 2.58 8.93 3.19
N LEU A 103 3.25 7.92 3.75
CA LEU A 103 3.34 6.56 3.25
C LEU A 103 2.39 5.67 4.04
N ILE A 104 1.49 4.96 3.37
CA ILE A 104 0.59 3.99 3.97
C ILE A 104 1.24 2.61 3.93
N ARG A 105 1.27 1.92 5.07
CA ARG A 105 1.79 0.55 5.17
C ARG A 105 0.80 -0.34 5.90
N GLY A 106 0.71 -1.59 5.45
CA GLY A 106 -0.08 -2.62 6.13
C GLY A 106 0.75 -3.32 7.20
N LEU A 107 0.25 -3.48 8.41
CA LEU A 107 0.84 -4.37 9.41
C LEU A 107 -0.13 -5.52 9.71
N ARG A 108 0.31 -6.75 9.49
CA ARG A 108 -0.48 -7.95 9.81
C ARG A 108 0.08 -8.59 11.07
N ALA A 109 1.26 -9.17 10.97
CA ALA A 109 1.89 -9.87 12.09
C ALA A 109 3.04 -9.06 12.70
N VAL A 110 3.43 -9.44 13.92
CA VAL A 110 4.61 -8.90 14.61
C VAL A 110 5.88 -9.04 13.74
N SER A 111 5.96 -10.09 12.92
CA SER A 111 7.09 -10.29 12.00
C SER A 111 7.19 -9.22 10.90
N ASP A 112 6.08 -8.61 10.48
CA ASP A 112 6.11 -7.50 9.52
C ASP A 112 6.66 -6.22 10.20
N PHE A 113 6.47 -6.08 11.52
CA PHE A 113 6.79 -4.87 12.26
C PHE A 113 8.27 -4.53 12.25
N GLU A 114 9.17 -5.50 12.48
CA GLU A 114 10.61 -5.21 12.57
C GLU A 114 11.17 -4.64 11.25
N PHE A 115 10.82 -5.27 10.13
CA PHE A 115 11.21 -4.79 8.81
C PHE A 115 10.63 -3.40 8.51
N GLU A 116 9.34 -3.21 8.78
CA GLU A 116 8.66 -1.93 8.54
C GLU A 116 9.18 -0.81 9.45
N PHE A 117 9.54 -1.13 10.69
CA PHE A 117 10.11 -0.18 11.64
C PHE A 117 11.47 0.35 11.14
N GLN A 118 12.36 -0.55 10.71
CA GLN A 118 13.66 -0.16 10.14
C GLN A 118 13.49 0.71 8.89
N MET A 119 12.61 0.31 7.97
CA MET A 119 12.32 1.08 6.75
C MET A 119 11.72 2.45 7.05
N THR A 120 10.86 2.55 8.06
CA THR A 120 10.25 3.81 8.48
C THR A 120 11.30 4.78 9.02
N GLN A 121 12.19 4.31 9.89
CA GLN A 121 13.27 5.14 10.42
C GLN A 121 14.20 5.62 9.31
N MET A 122 14.56 4.74 8.36
CA MET A 122 15.36 5.14 7.20
C MET A 122 14.66 6.19 6.33
N ASN A 123 13.37 6.01 6.02
CA ASN A 123 12.62 6.99 5.23
C ASN A 123 12.52 8.35 5.94
N ARG A 124 12.34 8.35 7.27
CA ARG A 124 12.29 9.59 8.07
C ARG A 124 13.63 10.32 8.08
N ASP A 125 14.75 9.60 8.16
CA ASP A 125 16.09 10.19 8.06
C ASP A 125 16.34 10.79 6.66
N LEU A 126 15.79 10.18 5.61
CA LEU A 126 15.91 10.66 4.23
C LEU A 126 15.00 11.87 3.93
N ASP A 127 13.77 11.87 4.43
CA ASP A 127 12.83 12.99 4.34
C ASP A 127 11.92 13.05 5.57
N PRO A 128 12.15 14.00 6.51
CA PRO A 128 11.36 14.12 7.72
C PRO A 128 9.95 14.68 7.49
N GLU A 129 9.65 15.23 6.31
CA GLU A 129 8.33 15.78 5.98
C GLU A 129 7.33 14.70 5.55
N VAL A 130 7.80 13.48 5.25
CA VAL A 130 6.99 12.34 4.84
C VAL A 130 6.80 11.38 6.02
N GLU A 131 5.58 11.34 6.57
CA GLU A 131 5.27 10.42 7.67
C GLU A 131 4.95 9.01 7.17
N THR A 132 5.11 8.00 8.03
CA THR A 132 4.63 6.63 7.73
C THR A 132 3.45 6.29 8.64
N ILE A 133 2.33 5.88 8.05
CA ILE A 133 1.11 5.46 8.75
C ILE A 133 0.88 3.98 8.53
N PHE A 134 0.71 3.26 9.63
CA PHE A 134 0.39 1.84 9.63
C PHE A 134 -1.10 1.61 9.83
N LEU A 135 -1.68 0.80 8.94
CA LEU A 135 -3.06 0.32 9.03
C LEU A 135 -3.07 -1.21 9.15
N MET A 136 -3.71 -1.73 10.19
CA MET A 136 -3.91 -3.17 10.36
C MET A 136 -5.14 -3.63 9.59
N PRO A 137 -5.05 -4.55 8.61
CA PRO A 137 -6.21 -4.96 7.83
C PRO A 137 -7.30 -5.57 8.73
N GLY A 138 -8.55 -5.53 8.28
CA GLY A 138 -9.66 -6.21 8.95
C GLY A 138 -9.36 -7.70 9.21
N SER A 139 -9.91 -8.25 10.30
CA SER A 139 -9.62 -9.60 10.79
C SER A 139 -9.78 -10.70 9.74
N LEU A 140 -10.71 -10.53 8.79
CA LEU A 140 -10.95 -11.46 7.68
C LEU A 140 -9.75 -11.58 6.72
N TYR A 141 -8.90 -10.55 6.61
CA TYR A 141 -7.79 -10.49 5.65
C TYR A 141 -6.41 -10.56 6.30
N TYR A 142 -6.36 -10.78 7.61
CA TYR A 142 -5.13 -10.85 8.39
C TYR A 142 -4.11 -11.85 7.82
N PHE A 143 -4.59 -13.02 7.38
CA PHE A 143 -3.76 -14.09 6.83
C PHE A 143 -3.45 -13.94 5.33
N THR A 144 -4.04 -12.95 4.66
CA THR A 144 -3.90 -12.79 3.22
C THR A 144 -2.55 -12.13 2.88
N SER A 145 -1.72 -12.85 2.12
CA SER A 145 -0.50 -12.31 1.52
C SER A 145 -0.44 -12.66 0.04
N SER A 146 0.11 -11.78 -0.79
CA SER A 146 0.29 -12.09 -2.21
C SER A 146 1.18 -13.31 -2.42
N THR A 147 2.17 -13.54 -1.55
CA THR A 147 3.01 -14.74 -1.56
C THR A 147 2.19 -16.02 -1.37
N LEU A 148 1.36 -16.07 -0.33
CA LEU A 148 0.50 -17.23 -0.06
C LEU A 148 -0.55 -17.43 -1.15
N VAL A 149 -1.14 -16.33 -1.64
CA VAL A 149 -2.09 -16.38 -2.77
C VAL A 149 -1.43 -17.02 -3.99
N LYS A 150 -0.23 -16.57 -4.38
CA LYS A 150 0.50 -17.15 -5.52
C LYS A 150 0.86 -18.62 -5.28
N GLN A 151 1.33 -18.96 -4.08
CA GLN A 151 1.70 -20.35 -3.74
C GLN A 151 0.51 -21.30 -3.89
N VAL A 152 -0.66 -20.95 -3.33
CA VAL A 152 -1.86 -21.79 -3.45
C VAL A 152 -2.37 -21.79 -4.89
N SER A 153 -2.37 -20.63 -5.58
CA SER A 153 -2.86 -20.52 -6.96
C SER A 153 -2.06 -21.33 -7.98
N ALA A 154 -0.78 -21.58 -7.69
CA ALA A 154 0.05 -22.43 -8.54
C ALA A 154 -0.49 -23.87 -8.63
N PHE A 155 -1.21 -24.35 -7.61
CA PHE A 155 -1.77 -25.70 -7.55
C PHE A 155 -3.29 -25.73 -7.67
N ASP A 156 -3.99 -24.80 -7.02
CA ASP A 156 -5.45 -24.74 -6.95
C ASP A 156 -5.90 -23.26 -6.82
N PRO A 157 -6.12 -22.56 -7.93
CA PRO A 157 -6.50 -21.14 -7.93
C PRO A 157 -7.90 -20.88 -7.37
N GLU A 158 -8.79 -21.88 -7.36
CA GLU A 158 -10.17 -21.74 -6.88
C GLU A 158 -10.22 -21.56 -5.36
N ARG A 159 -9.28 -22.18 -4.64
CA ARG A 159 -9.19 -22.07 -3.17
C ARG A 159 -8.88 -20.66 -2.66
N VAL A 160 -8.37 -19.77 -3.51
CA VAL A 160 -8.01 -18.41 -3.10
C VAL A 160 -8.98 -17.34 -3.58
N GLU A 161 -9.99 -17.66 -4.39
CA GLU A 161 -10.88 -16.67 -5.02
C GLU A 161 -11.54 -15.73 -4.00
N LYS A 162 -11.88 -16.22 -2.80
CA LYS A 162 -12.47 -15.40 -1.72
C LYS A 162 -11.53 -14.34 -1.12
N PHE A 163 -10.22 -14.45 -1.34
CA PHE A 163 -9.20 -13.55 -0.77
C PHE A 163 -8.70 -12.50 -1.77
N ILE A 164 -9.18 -12.55 -3.01
CA ILE A 164 -8.73 -11.69 -4.10
C ILE A 164 -9.92 -11.18 -4.91
N PRO A 165 -9.74 -10.10 -5.68
CA PRO A 165 -10.76 -9.66 -6.62
C PRO A 165 -10.92 -10.57 -7.83
N LEU A 166 -12.08 -10.50 -8.48
CA LEU A 166 -12.42 -11.35 -9.64
C LEU A 166 -11.43 -11.20 -10.81
N ASN A 167 -11.00 -9.98 -11.12
CA ASN A 167 -10.03 -9.75 -12.20
C ASN A 167 -8.65 -10.38 -11.87
N VAL A 168 -8.28 -10.43 -10.59
CA VAL A 168 -7.05 -11.08 -10.12
C VAL A 168 -7.17 -12.60 -10.20
N ALA A 169 -8.31 -13.16 -9.80
CA ALA A 169 -8.57 -14.60 -9.92
C ALA A 169 -8.46 -15.07 -11.38
N ALA A 170 -9.09 -14.34 -12.31
CA ALA A 170 -8.99 -14.62 -13.73
C ALA A 170 -7.55 -14.53 -14.26
N ALA A 171 -6.80 -13.50 -13.82
CA ALA A 171 -5.40 -13.33 -14.22
C ALA A 171 -4.50 -14.47 -13.69
N LEU A 172 -4.70 -14.92 -12.45
CA LEU A 172 -3.95 -16.04 -11.87
C LEU A 172 -4.23 -17.36 -12.60
N LYS A 173 -5.51 -17.68 -12.88
CA LYS A 173 -5.87 -18.88 -13.67
C LYS A 173 -5.16 -18.88 -15.02
N LYS A 174 -5.21 -17.75 -15.73
CA LYS A 174 -4.51 -17.57 -17.00
C LYS A 174 -3.00 -17.71 -16.87
N LYS A 175 -2.38 -17.14 -15.84
CA LYS A 175 -0.92 -17.13 -15.66
C LYS A 175 -0.36 -18.52 -15.35
N TYR A 176 -1.10 -19.33 -14.59
CA TYR A 176 -0.71 -20.70 -14.23
C TYR A 176 -1.23 -21.77 -15.21
N ASN A 177 -1.86 -21.37 -16.33
CA ASN A 177 -2.43 -22.27 -17.35
C ASN A 177 -3.50 -23.24 -16.82
N HIS A 178 -4.19 -22.87 -15.73
CA HIS A 178 -5.34 -23.64 -15.24
C HIS A 178 -6.55 -23.27 -16.12
N ARG A 179 -7.03 -24.25 -16.91
CA ARG A 179 -8.24 -24.12 -17.75
C ARG A 179 -9.50 -24.42 -16.96
#